data_AF-A0A7C6DU81-F1
#
_entry.id   AF-A0A7C6DU81-F1
#
_cell.length_a   1.000
_cell.length_b   1.000
_cell.length_c   1.000
_cell.angle_alpha   90.00
_cell.angle_beta   90.00
_cell.angle_gamma   90.00
#
_symmetry.space_group_name_H-M   'P 1'
#
loop_
_entity.id
_entity.type
_entity.pdbx_description
1 polymer ?
#
loop_
_entity_poly.entity_id
_entity_poly.type
_entity_poly.pdbx_seq_one_letter_code
_entity_poly.pdbx_strand_id
1 'polypeptide(L)' 'GPFLALKAAEKAMIWFGAAGYTKEYLFEAAWRGVMSYVVGAEGGQNIQKIVIGRELLGKEYVPYK' A
#
# COMPACT_ATOMS: atom_id res chain seq x y z
N GLY A 1 -3.44 5.15 5.46
CA GLY A 1 -2.54 5.03 4.28
C GLY A 1 -2.71 3.67 3.61
N PRO A 2 -2.15 3.48 2.40
CA PRO A 2 -2.41 2.30 1.55
C PRO A 2 -2.26 0.94 2.25
N PHE A 3 -1.23 0.75 3.07
CA PHE A 3 -1.01 -0.51 3.81
C PHE A 3 -2.12 -0.86 4.81
N LEU A 4 -2.74 0.15 5.44
CA LEU A 4 -3.86 -0.08 6.35
C LEU A 4 -5.11 -0.51 5.58
N ALA A 5 -5.39 0.16 4.46
CA ALA A 5 -6.51 -0.19 3.59
C ALA A 5 -6.33 -1.58 2.98
N LEU A 6 -5.10 -1.97 2.60
CA LEU A 6 -4.80 -3.30 2.08
C LEU A 6 -5.13 -4.38 3.12
N LYS A 7 -4.67 -4.19 4.37
CA LYS A 7 -4.97 -5.10 5.49
C LYS A 7 -6.46 -5.18 5.81
N ALA A 8 -7.19 -4.07 5.67
CA ALA A 8 -8.64 -4.06 5.89
C ALA A 8 -9.35 -4.88 4.80
N ALA A 9 -8.98 -4.69 3.53
CA ALA A 9 -9.52 -5.48 2.42
C ALA A 9 -9.18 -6.97 2.57
N GLU A 10 -7.95 -7.30 2.94
CA GLU A 10 -7.50 -8.67 3.20
C GLU A 10 -8.31 -9.35 4.32
N LYS A 11 -8.52 -8.65 5.44
CA LYS A 11 -9.36 -9.17 6.53
C LYS A 11 -10.80 -9.45 6.08
N ALA A 12 -11.37 -8.56 5.27
CA ALA A 12 -12.70 -8.77 4.70
C ALA A 12 -12.71 -10.00 3.78
N MET A 13 -11.71 -10.18 2.91
CA MET A 13 -11.60 -11.38 2.08
C MET A 13 -11.53 -12.67 2.94
N ILE A 14 -10.77 -12.65 4.03
CA ILE A 14 -10.65 -13.79 4.96
C ILE A 14 -11.99 -14.11 5.62
N TRP A 15 -12.76 -13.11 6.06
CA TRP A 15 -14.07 -13.32 6.69
C TRP A 15 -15.09 -13.98 5.75
N PHE A 16 -15.01 -13.68 4.45
CA PHE A 16 -15.92 -14.23 3.44
C PHE A 16 -15.39 -15.52 2.79
N GLY A 17 -14.18 -15.96 3.14
CA GLY A 17 -13.57 -17.18 2.62
C GLY A 17 -13.54 -17.21 1.09
N ALA A 18 -13.95 -18.32 0.49
CA ALA A 18 -13.96 -18.49 -0.97
C ALA A 18 -14.71 -17.36 -1.72
N ALA A 19 -15.81 -16.86 -1.15
CA ALA A 19 -16.58 -15.77 -1.75
C ALA A 19 -15.75 -14.47 -1.88
N GLY A 20 -14.83 -14.24 -0.94
CA GLY A 20 -13.90 -13.10 -0.96
C GLY A 20 -12.95 -13.08 -2.15
N TYR A 21 -12.74 -14.22 -2.82
CA TYR A 21 -11.87 -14.38 -3.99
C TYR A 21 -12.64 -14.44 -5.31
N THR A 22 -13.98 -14.31 -5.27
CA THR A 22 -14.80 -14.28 -6.48
C THR A 22 -14.92 -12.87 -7.04
N LYS A 23 -15.38 -12.77 -8.29
CA LYS A 23 -15.71 -11.48 -8.94
C LYS A 23 -17.14 -11.01 -8.66
N GLU A 24 -17.93 -11.77 -7.91
CA GLU A 24 -19.30 -11.40 -7.53
C GLU A 24 -19.30 -10.27 -6.50
N TYR A 25 -18.25 -10.21 -5.67
CA TYR A 25 -18.05 -9.18 -4.66
C TYR A 25 -16.86 -8.28 -5.00
N LEU A 26 -16.82 -7.11 -4.37
CA LEU A 26 -15.79 -6.09 -4.62
C LEU A 26 -14.45 -6.35 -3.88
N PHE A 27 -14.35 -7.39 -3.05
CA PHE A 27 -13.21 -7.57 -2.15
C PHE A 27 -11.88 -7.73 -2.89
N GLU A 28 -11.82 -8.63 -3.88
CA GLU A 28 -10.58 -8.89 -4.64
C GLU A 28 -10.18 -7.67 -5.50
N ALA A 29 -11.16 -6.98 -6.08
CA ALA A 29 -10.93 -5.72 -6.82
C ALA A 29 -10.42 -4.61 -5.90
N ALA A 30 -10.98 -4.45 -4.70
CA ALA A 30 -10.54 -3.47 -3.72
C ALA A 30 -9.12 -3.76 -3.24
N TRP A 31 -8.81 -5.02 -2.93
CA TRP A 31 -7.46 -5.43 -2.52
C TRP A 31 -6.43 -5.13 -3.62
N ARG A 32 -6.71 -5.51 -4.88
CA ARG A 32 -5.83 -5.22 -6.03
C ARG A 32 -5.67 -3.71 -6.27
N GLY A 33 -6.77 -2.96 -6.18
CA GLY A 33 -6.76 -1.50 -6.33
C GLY A 33 -5.84 -0.83 -5.33
N VAL A 34 -5.99 -1.16 -4.04
CA VAL A 34 -5.13 -0.60 -2.99
C VAL A 34 -3.68 -1.10 -3.10
N MET A 35 -3.47 -2.35 -3.52
CA MET A 35 -2.13 -2.91 -3.70
C MET A 35 -1.29 -2.12 -4.71
N SER A 36 -1.91 -1.51 -5.72
CA SER A 36 -1.20 -0.64 -6.68
C SER A 36 -0.48 0.54 -5.99
N TYR A 37 -1.13 1.17 -5.02
CA TYR A 37 -0.53 2.25 -4.22
C TYR A 37 0.56 1.75 -3.27
N VAL A 38 0.43 0.52 -2.77
CA VAL A 38 1.46 -0.12 -1.94
C VAL A 38 2.73 -0.41 -2.74
N VAL A 39 2.57 -0.90 -3.97
CA VAL A 39 3.69 -1.15 -4.91
C VAL A 39 4.38 0.14 -5.33
N GLY A 40 3.64 1.26 -5.32
CA GLY A 40 4.21 2.59 -5.52
C GLY A 40 3.72 3.27 -6.78
N ALA A 41 2.45 3.09 -7.16
CA ALA A 41 1.80 3.89 -8.20
C ALA A 41 2.02 5.40 -8.02
N GLU A 42 2.18 5.86 -6.78
CA GLU A 42 2.49 7.27 -6.42
C GLU A 42 3.80 7.39 -5.62
N GLY A 43 4.74 6.47 -5.83
CA GLY A 43 5.98 6.37 -5.08
C GLY A 43 5.88 5.39 -3.91
N GLY A 44 6.81 4.44 -3.86
CA GLY A 44 6.84 3.43 -2.81
C GLY A 44 7.11 4.04 -1.43
N GLN A 45 6.57 3.42 -0.38
CA GLN A 45 6.65 3.94 1.00
C GLN A 45 8.09 4.24 1.45
N ASN A 46 9.05 3.40 1.08
CA ASN A 46 10.45 3.62 1.43
C ASN A 46 11.03 4.85 0.72
N ILE A 47 10.70 5.06 -0.55
CA ILE A 47 11.15 6.23 -1.31
C ILE A 47 10.50 7.49 -0.76
N GLN A 48 9.20 7.49 -0.49
CA GLN A 48 8.51 8.64 0.10
C GLN A 48 9.10 9.02 1.46
N LYS A 49 9.44 8.04 2.32
CA LYS A 49 10.14 8.31 3.59
C LYS A 49 11.49 8.99 3.37
N ILE A 50 12.25 8.58 2.36
CA ILE A 50 13.54 9.23 2.05
C ILE A 50 13.32 10.65 1.52
N VAL A 51 12.33 10.87 0.65
CA VAL A 51 11.99 12.22 0.16
C VAL A 51 11.62 13.12 1.34
N ILE A 52 10.70 12.69 2.19
CA ILE A 52 10.29 13.45 3.39
C ILE A 52 11.51 13.71 4.29
N GLY A 53 12.31 12.69 4.58
CA GLY A 53 13.52 12.83 5.40
C GLY A 53 14.53 13.82 4.81
N ARG A 54 14.73 13.80 3.49
CA ARG A 54 15.60 14.74 2.79
C ARG A 54 15.10 16.18 2.89
N GLU A 55 13.80 16.41 2.68
CA GLU A 55 13.23 17.75 2.74
C GLU A 55 13.23 18.31 4.18
N LEU A 56 13.07 17.46 5.18
CA LEU A 56 13.02 17.89 6.59
C LEU A 56 14.40 17.98 7.25
N LEU A 57 15.33 17.08 6.95
CA LEU A 57 16.60 16.93 7.66
C LEU A 57 17.81 17.42 6.85
N GLY A 58 17.70 17.53 5.53
CA GLY A 58 18.80 17.91 4.65
C GLY A 58 19.36 16.74 3.83
N LYS A 59 20.08 17.09 2.76
CA LYS A 59 20.61 16.13 1.77
C LYS A 59 21.79 15.32 2.30
N GLU A 60 22.46 15.77 3.36
CA GLU A 60 23.57 15.02 3.96
C GLU A 60 23.14 13.74 4.67
N TYR A 61 21.85 13.61 5.04
CA TYR A 61 21.29 12.50 5.82
C TYR A 61 20.52 11.44 4.99
N VAL A 62 20.68 11.42 3.66
CA VAL A 62 20.06 10.38 2.81
C VAL A 62 20.86 9.07 2.80
N PRO A 63 20.21 7.89 2.69
CA PRO A 63 20.87 6.58 2.76
C PRO A 63 21.53 6.14 1.45
N TYR A 64 21.44 6.95 0.40
CA TYR A 64 22.10 6.70 -0.88
C TYR A 64 23.08 7.87 -1.14
N LYS A 65 24.37 7.58 -1.15
CA LYS A 65 25.43 8.51 -1.57
C LYS A 65 26.34 7.77 -2.54
#